data_AF-A0A0J0YKW0-F1
#
_entry.id   AF-A0A0J0YKW0-F1
#
_cell.length_a   1.000
_cell.length_b   1.000
_cell.length_c   1.000
_cell.angle_alpha   90.00
_cell.angle_beta   90.00
_cell.angle_gamma   90.00
#
_symmetry.space_group_name_H-M   'P 1'
#
loop_
_entity.id
_entity.type
_entity.pdbx_description
1 polymer ?
#
loop_
_entity_poly.entity_id
_entity_poly.type
_entity_poly.pdbx_seq_one_letter_code
_entity_poly.pdbx_strand_id
1 'polypeptide(L)'
;MKKITLCATLIALFFMTSCQKENTQEESKAMSKEEKENWQTANLDAKFATSQKKVTAYLFSTSEMATLVKTPNIKEVRFLLGYADNTIQISIIGVDKSGKELGIVNPTILKESNYQEKLSRLSALSISETEMRSPVVEEHLLLPKDALAGIEAWQEKLKSVSDLNAITSYEGSRFCYFSLEADVVAAMVDHEDIVNIGLFLGLNPKDKVTTILIGLDKNNAVKEFAQGITGGINIAVSIFDGVRPCPPYGSCKSH
;
A
#
# COMPACT_ATOMS: atom_id res chain seq x y z
N MET A 1 49.12 -24.43 -65.07
CA MET A 1 48.98 -23.10 -65.70
C MET A 1 48.77 -22.06 -64.61
N LYS A 2 49.55 -20.97 -64.64
CA LYS A 2 49.53 -19.86 -63.67
C LYS A 2 48.28 -18.98 -63.83
N LYS A 3 47.79 -18.42 -62.71
CA LYS A 3 47.25 -17.05 -62.47
C LYS A 3 46.80 -17.03 -61.00
N ILE A 4 47.64 -16.67 -60.03
CA ILE A 4 47.83 -15.31 -59.47
C ILE A 4 46.51 -14.54 -59.39
N THR A 5 45.98 -14.31 -58.20
CA THR A 5 45.75 -12.95 -57.66
C THR A 5 45.62 -13.03 -56.12
N LEU A 6 46.59 -12.44 -55.45
CA LEU A 6 46.64 -12.09 -54.05
C LEU A 6 45.99 -10.70 -53.92
N CYS A 7 45.14 -10.46 -52.90
CA CYS A 7 45.20 -9.23 -52.12
C CYS A 7 44.23 -9.29 -50.94
N ALA A 8 44.81 -9.27 -49.75
CA ALA A 8 44.15 -9.04 -48.49
C ALA A 8 43.66 -7.60 -48.39
N THR A 9 42.49 -7.39 -47.78
CA THR A 9 42.21 -6.13 -47.08
C THR A 9 41.22 -6.40 -45.95
N LEU A 10 41.72 -6.31 -44.71
CA LEU A 10 40.92 -6.14 -43.51
C LEU A 10 40.09 -4.86 -43.66
N ILE A 11 38.77 -4.96 -43.48
CA ILE A 11 37.96 -3.81 -43.06
C ILE A 11 37.37 -4.19 -41.71
N ALA A 12 38.05 -3.72 -40.68
CA ALA A 12 37.59 -3.72 -39.31
C ALA A 12 36.71 -2.48 -39.09
N LEU A 13 35.59 -2.70 -38.38
CA LEU A 13 34.78 -1.75 -37.62
C LEU A 13 34.22 -0.51 -38.35
N PHE A 14 32.89 -0.38 -38.32
CA PHE A 14 32.24 0.53 -37.38
C PHE A 14 30.77 0.10 -37.25
N PHE A 15 30.47 -0.62 -36.16
CA PHE A 15 29.12 -0.75 -35.64
C PHE A 15 28.69 0.64 -35.17
N MET A 16 27.94 1.36 -36.00
CA MET A 16 27.13 2.48 -35.51
C MET A 16 25.88 1.90 -34.89
N THR A 17 26.03 1.41 -33.66
CA THR A 17 24.91 1.27 -32.72
C THR A 17 24.39 2.67 -32.48
N SER A 18 23.36 3.05 -33.23
CA SER A 18 22.53 4.19 -32.92
C SER A 18 21.94 3.90 -31.54
N CYS A 19 22.54 4.50 -30.50
CA CYS A 19 21.92 4.60 -29.19
C CYS A 19 20.66 5.43 -29.40
N GLN A 20 19.55 4.76 -29.71
CA GLN A 20 18.25 5.26 -29.32
C GLN A 20 18.38 5.54 -27.83
N LYS A 21 18.30 6.83 -27.52
CA LYS A 21 18.09 7.33 -26.19
C LYS A 21 16.74 6.75 -25.77
N GLU A 22 16.77 5.54 -25.21
CA GLU A 22 15.63 4.97 -24.52
C GLU A 22 15.22 6.03 -23.51
N ASN A 23 14.01 6.56 -23.71
CA ASN A 23 13.31 7.29 -22.69
C ASN A 23 13.40 6.41 -21.45
N THR A 24 14.20 6.84 -20.48
CA THR A 24 14.14 6.34 -19.12
C THR A 24 12.77 6.78 -18.61
N GLN A 25 11.75 6.02 -18.98
CA GLN A 25 10.52 5.90 -18.24
C GLN A 25 11.00 5.53 -16.84
N GLU A 26 10.86 6.46 -15.90
CA GLU A 26 11.16 6.21 -14.49
C GLU A 26 10.36 4.97 -14.09
N GLU A 27 11.02 3.82 -14.07
CA GLU A 27 10.45 2.59 -13.55
C GLU A 27 10.04 2.89 -12.11
N SER A 28 8.75 2.69 -11.81
CA SER A 28 8.23 2.73 -10.46
C SER A 28 9.09 1.80 -9.60
N LYS A 29 10.04 2.37 -8.84
CA LYS A 29 11.07 1.58 -8.19
C LYS A 29 10.44 0.65 -7.17
N ALA A 30 10.48 -0.65 -7.43
CA ALA A 30 9.98 -1.63 -6.48
C ALA A 30 10.73 -1.55 -5.16
N MET A 31 10.03 -1.83 -4.05
CA MET A 31 10.68 -1.97 -2.75
C MET A 31 11.85 -2.96 -2.87
N SER A 32 13.03 -2.49 -2.50
CA SER A 32 14.26 -3.24 -2.65
C SER A 32 14.27 -4.47 -1.74
N LYS A 33 15.05 -5.48 -2.13
CA LYS A 33 15.30 -6.65 -1.30
C LYS A 33 15.87 -6.25 0.07
N GLU A 34 16.78 -5.27 0.08
CA GLU A 34 17.39 -4.74 1.31
C GLU A 34 16.36 -4.15 2.25
N GLU A 35 15.40 -3.36 1.76
CA GLU A 35 14.33 -2.80 2.60
C GLU A 35 13.46 -3.89 3.24
N LYS A 36 13.14 -4.96 2.50
CA LYS A 36 12.38 -6.11 3.01
C LYS A 36 13.15 -6.86 4.09
N GLU A 37 14.44 -7.11 3.87
CA GLU A 37 15.32 -7.79 4.83
C GLU A 37 15.57 -6.94 6.09
N ASN A 38 15.76 -5.64 5.91
CA ASN A 38 15.89 -4.68 7.00
C ASN A 38 14.64 -4.69 7.86
N TRP A 39 13.44 -4.77 7.29
CA TRP A 39 12.22 -4.84 8.07
C TRP A 39 12.17 -6.07 8.99
N GLN A 40 12.66 -7.22 8.54
CA GLN A 40 12.66 -8.44 9.34
C GLN A 40 13.63 -8.37 10.54
N THR A 41 14.65 -7.52 10.46
CA THR A 41 15.77 -7.50 11.43
C THR A 41 15.94 -6.17 12.18
N ALA A 42 15.29 -5.10 11.74
CA ALA A 42 15.39 -3.75 12.31
C ALA A 42 15.15 -3.72 13.82
N ASN A 43 15.77 -2.80 14.55
CA ASN A 43 15.40 -2.57 15.94
C ASN A 43 14.22 -1.59 16.01
N LEU A 44 13.09 -2.00 16.58
CA LEU A 44 11.92 -1.14 16.75
C LEU A 44 12.04 -0.36 18.08
N ASP A 45 13.03 0.54 18.13
CA ASP A 45 13.38 1.32 19.31
C ASP A 45 12.80 2.74 19.29
N ALA A 46 13.27 3.60 20.21
CA ALA A 46 12.81 4.98 20.32
C ALA A 46 13.06 5.82 19.06
N LYS A 47 14.11 5.50 18.27
CA LYS A 47 14.41 6.19 17.02
C LYS A 47 13.40 5.82 15.95
N PHE A 48 13.11 4.52 15.82
CA PHE A 48 12.00 4.05 14.99
C PHE A 48 10.70 4.73 15.39
N ALA A 49 10.33 4.67 16.66
CA ALA A 49 9.06 5.21 17.13
C ALA A 49 8.94 6.73 16.89
N THR A 50 10.03 7.48 17.09
CA THR A 50 10.05 8.93 16.84
C THR A 50 9.90 9.27 15.36
N SER A 51 10.54 8.51 14.48
CA SER A 51 10.40 8.69 13.03
C SER A 51 9.03 8.25 12.53
N GLN A 52 8.54 7.10 12.99
CA GLN A 52 7.27 6.53 12.56
C GLN A 52 6.07 7.39 12.97
N LYS A 53 6.09 8.06 14.13
CA LYS A 53 5.05 9.04 14.52
C LYS A 53 4.88 10.20 13.54
N LYS A 54 5.91 10.51 12.76
CA LYS A 54 5.84 11.56 11.74
C LYS A 54 5.18 11.08 10.46
N VAL A 55 5.02 9.77 10.27
CA VAL A 55 4.31 9.18 9.14
C VAL A 55 2.83 9.17 9.47
N THR A 56 2.07 9.95 8.74
CA THR A 56 0.61 10.04 8.85
C THR A 56 -0.05 8.89 8.11
N ALA A 57 0.30 8.72 6.82
CA ALA A 57 -0.27 7.73 5.92
C ALA A 57 0.68 7.45 4.74
N TYR A 58 0.40 6.37 4.02
CA TYR A 58 1.00 6.06 2.73
C TYR A 58 -0.07 6.29 1.65
N LEU A 59 0.18 7.25 0.76
CA LEU A 59 -0.79 7.67 -0.26
C LEU A 59 -0.53 6.92 -1.55
N PHE A 60 -1.55 6.21 -2.03
CA PHE A 60 -1.54 5.53 -3.32
C PHE A 60 -2.51 6.24 -4.25
N SER A 61 -2.07 6.59 -5.46
CA SER A 61 -2.95 7.22 -6.45
C SER A 61 -4.09 6.27 -6.82
N THR A 62 -5.33 6.76 -6.82
CA THR A 62 -6.49 5.97 -7.27
C THR A 62 -6.32 5.51 -8.71
N SER A 63 -5.69 6.32 -9.58
CA SER A 63 -5.50 5.95 -11.00
C SER A 63 -4.52 4.79 -11.19
N GLU A 64 -3.45 4.76 -10.41
CA GLU A 64 -2.46 3.67 -10.44
C GLU A 64 -3.05 2.40 -9.84
N MET A 65 -3.75 2.52 -8.71
CA MET A 65 -4.45 1.40 -8.08
C MET A 65 -5.55 0.82 -8.98
N ALA A 66 -6.32 1.67 -9.68
CA ALA A 66 -7.31 1.25 -10.66
C ALA A 66 -6.67 0.50 -11.83
N THR A 67 -5.50 0.95 -12.30
CA THR A 67 -4.75 0.26 -13.35
C THR A 67 -4.27 -1.11 -12.86
N LEU A 68 -3.78 -1.19 -11.62
CA LEU A 68 -3.36 -2.44 -11.01
C LEU A 68 -4.51 -3.46 -10.98
N VAL A 69 -5.65 -3.14 -10.34
CA VAL A 69 -6.74 -4.13 -10.18
C VAL A 69 -7.45 -4.49 -11.48
N LYS A 70 -7.35 -3.66 -12.53
CA LYS A 70 -7.85 -3.98 -13.88
C LYS A 70 -6.89 -4.89 -14.67
N THR A 71 -5.67 -5.11 -14.18
CA THR A 71 -4.72 -6.01 -14.82
C THR A 71 -5.24 -7.45 -14.75
N PRO A 72 -5.32 -8.18 -15.88
CA PRO A 72 -5.84 -9.54 -15.90
C PRO A 72 -5.13 -10.48 -14.93
N ASN A 73 -5.89 -11.42 -14.36
CA ASN A 73 -5.43 -12.49 -13.47
C ASN A 73 -4.99 -12.08 -12.07
N ILE A 74 -5.01 -10.79 -11.72
CA ILE A 74 -4.81 -10.36 -10.34
C ILE A 74 -5.97 -10.88 -9.48
N LYS A 75 -5.62 -11.44 -8.32
CA LYS A 75 -6.55 -12.00 -7.33
C LYS A 75 -6.45 -11.31 -5.99
N GLU A 76 -5.23 -10.99 -5.60
CA GLU A 76 -4.95 -10.29 -4.37
C GLU A 76 -4.03 -9.11 -4.63
N VAL A 77 -4.20 -8.10 -3.79
CA VAL A 77 -3.31 -6.98 -3.64
C VAL A 77 -2.56 -7.17 -2.32
N ARG A 78 -1.24 -7.05 -2.33
CA ARG A 78 -0.38 -7.22 -1.15
C ARG A 78 0.33 -5.92 -0.82
N PHE A 79 0.22 -5.51 0.43
CA PHE A 79 0.91 -4.37 1.02
C PHE A 79 2.22 -4.86 1.62
N LEU A 80 3.30 -4.84 0.82
CA LEU A 80 4.62 -5.30 1.23
C LEU A 80 5.21 -4.37 2.28
N LEU A 81 5.78 -4.93 3.34
CA LEU A 81 6.44 -4.17 4.40
C LEU A 81 7.96 -4.19 4.22
N GLY A 82 8.55 -3.00 4.32
CA GLY A 82 9.98 -2.76 4.29
C GLY A 82 10.40 -1.79 5.39
N TYR A 83 11.70 -1.52 5.48
CA TYR A 83 12.25 -0.61 6.48
C TYR A 83 13.40 0.21 5.90
N ALA A 84 13.24 1.52 5.99
CA ALA A 84 14.24 2.52 5.63
C ALA A 84 14.01 3.78 6.46
N ASP A 85 15.08 4.53 6.73
CA ASP A 85 15.04 5.81 7.46
C ASP A 85 14.35 5.77 8.83
N ASN A 86 14.41 4.62 9.48
CA ASN A 86 13.74 4.33 10.75
C ASN A 86 12.21 4.44 10.67
N THR A 87 11.66 4.15 9.49
CA THR A 87 10.22 4.09 9.24
C THR A 87 9.90 2.81 8.48
N ILE A 88 8.68 2.31 8.68
CA ILE A 88 8.10 1.29 7.82
C ILE A 88 7.98 1.89 6.41
N GLN A 89 8.41 1.13 5.42
CA GLN A 89 8.12 1.38 4.00
C GLN A 89 6.98 0.45 3.59
N ILE A 90 6.12 0.92 2.69
CA ILE A 90 5.04 0.10 2.14
C ILE A 90 5.06 0.23 0.63
N SER A 91 4.94 -0.87 -0.10
CA SER A 91 4.62 -0.85 -1.53
C SER A 91 3.46 -1.80 -1.77
N ILE A 92 2.69 -1.56 -2.81
CA ILE A 92 1.58 -2.43 -3.19
C ILE A 92 1.98 -3.25 -4.40
N ILE A 93 1.80 -4.56 -4.34
CA ILE A 93 1.87 -5.44 -5.52
C ILE A 93 0.54 -6.11 -5.75
N GLY A 94 0.19 -6.34 -7.01
CA GLY A 94 -0.92 -7.22 -7.35
C GLY A 94 -0.38 -8.58 -7.77
N VAL A 95 -1.01 -9.65 -7.31
CA VAL A 95 -0.56 -11.03 -7.52
C VAL A 95 -1.66 -11.93 -8.06
N ASP A 96 -1.26 -12.95 -8.81
CA ASP A 96 -2.17 -14.01 -9.25
C ASP A 96 -2.41 -15.10 -8.18
N LYS A 97 -3.15 -16.15 -8.55
CA LYS A 97 -3.44 -17.31 -7.67
C LYS A 97 -2.20 -18.05 -7.19
N SER A 98 -1.09 -17.98 -7.92
CA SER A 98 0.18 -18.60 -7.56
C SER A 98 1.06 -17.70 -6.68
N GLY A 99 0.65 -16.44 -6.50
CA GLY A 99 1.42 -15.42 -5.79
C GLY A 99 2.44 -14.70 -6.67
N LYS A 100 2.42 -14.92 -7.99
CA LYS A 100 3.29 -14.23 -8.94
C LYS A 100 2.88 -12.76 -9.04
N GLU A 101 3.87 -11.87 -8.95
CA GLU A 101 3.69 -10.43 -9.13
C GLU A 101 3.30 -10.08 -10.57
N LEU A 102 2.26 -9.27 -10.73
CA LEU A 102 1.72 -8.82 -12.01
C LEU A 102 1.71 -7.28 -12.15
N GLY A 103 2.04 -6.55 -11.09
CA GLY A 103 2.14 -5.09 -11.10
C GLY A 103 2.47 -4.54 -9.72
N ILE A 104 2.90 -3.28 -9.69
CA ILE A 104 3.35 -2.58 -8.50
C ILE A 104 2.88 -1.13 -8.49
N VAL A 105 2.56 -0.61 -7.30
CA VAL A 105 2.25 0.79 -7.03
C VAL A 105 3.02 1.21 -5.78
N ASN A 106 3.72 2.34 -5.87
CA ASN A 106 4.50 2.89 -4.76
C ASN A 106 3.76 4.06 -4.11
N PRO A 107 3.90 4.26 -2.80
CA PRO A 107 3.23 5.35 -2.14
C PRO A 107 4.03 6.65 -2.21
N THR A 108 3.32 7.75 -2.01
CA THR A 108 3.89 8.96 -1.42
C THR A 108 3.67 8.94 0.09
N ILE A 109 4.72 9.11 0.88
CA ILE A 109 4.58 9.17 2.35
C ILE A 109 4.05 10.54 2.77
N LEU A 110 2.86 10.56 3.37
CA LEU A 110 2.29 11.77 3.96
C LEU A 110 2.85 11.99 5.36
N LYS A 111 3.35 13.20 5.61
CA LYS A 111 3.83 13.66 6.93
C LYS A 111 3.16 14.99 7.25
N GLU A 112 2.09 14.97 8.05
CA GLU A 112 1.32 16.14 8.42
C GLU A 112 1.07 16.17 9.94
N SER A 113 1.59 17.21 10.62
CA SER A 113 1.66 17.26 12.09
C SER A 113 0.30 17.42 12.79
N ASN A 114 -0.73 17.92 12.09
CA ASN A 114 -2.06 18.19 12.64
C ASN A 114 -3.16 17.36 11.96
N TYR A 115 -2.79 16.23 11.34
CA TYR A 115 -3.75 15.41 10.61
C TYR A 115 -4.83 14.77 11.50
N GLN A 116 -4.60 14.70 12.82
CA GLN A 116 -5.58 14.19 13.77
C GLN A 116 -6.91 14.96 13.72
N GLU A 117 -6.88 16.26 13.45
CA GLU A 117 -8.11 17.05 13.28
C GLU A 117 -8.92 16.56 12.07
N LYS A 118 -8.24 16.28 10.94
CA LYS A 118 -8.88 15.70 9.74
C LYS A 118 -9.44 14.30 10.02
N LEU A 119 -8.70 13.46 10.75
CA LEU A 119 -9.15 12.11 11.12
C LEU A 119 -10.28 12.12 12.16
N SER A 120 -10.33 13.10 13.05
CA SER A 120 -11.36 13.18 14.10
C SER A 120 -12.78 13.22 13.51
N ARG A 121 -12.93 13.70 12.26
CA ARG A 121 -14.20 13.69 11.52
C ARG A 121 -14.78 12.29 11.39
N LEU A 122 -13.95 11.23 11.34
CA LEU A 122 -14.39 9.84 11.28
C LEU A 122 -15.36 9.48 12.43
N SER A 123 -15.21 10.10 13.60
CA SER A 123 -16.10 9.84 14.75
C SER A 123 -17.56 10.26 14.50
N ALA A 124 -17.81 11.16 13.55
CA ALA A 124 -19.12 11.68 13.20
C ALA A 124 -19.70 11.06 11.92
N LEU A 125 -18.96 10.19 11.23
CA LEU A 125 -19.37 9.56 9.98
C LEU A 125 -20.01 8.19 10.21
N SER A 126 -20.88 7.80 9.29
CA SER A 126 -21.43 6.45 9.22
C SER A 126 -20.84 5.69 8.03
N ILE A 127 -21.09 4.39 7.98
CA ILE A 127 -20.88 3.60 6.77
C ILE A 127 -21.92 4.02 5.72
N SER A 128 -21.54 3.96 4.44
CA SER A 128 -22.46 4.12 3.32
C SER A 128 -23.38 2.90 3.21
N GLU A 129 -24.69 3.07 3.44
CA GLU A 129 -25.69 1.98 3.37
C GLU A 129 -26.35 1.86 1.99
N THR A 130 -26.20 2.88 1.14
CA THR A 130 -26.83 2.92 -0.20
C THR A 130 -26.02 2.26 -1.31
N GLU A 131 -24.75 1.93 -1.06
CA GLU A 131 -23.92 1.20 -2.01
C GLU A 131 -24.25 -0.29 -1.95
N MET A 132 -24.73 -0.84 -3.06
CA MET A 132 -24.74 -2.29 -3.22
C MET A 132 -23.29 -2.79 -3.28
N ARG A 133 -22.92 -3.62 -2.31
CA ARG A 133 -21.58 -4.22 -2.22
C ARG A 133 -21.66 -5.74 -2.35
N SER A 134 -20.59 -6.33 -2.85
CA SER A 134 -20.44 -7.79 -2.82
C SER A 134 -20.14 -8.25 -1.39
N PRO A 135 -20.44 -9.51 -1.04
CA PRO A 135 -20.15 -10.04 0.29
C PRO A 135 -18.67 -9.90 0.69
N VAL A 136 -17.75 -10.10 -0.25
CA VAL A 136 -16.32 -9.93 -0.01
C VAL A 136 -15.97 -8.50 0.38
N VAL A 137 -16.57 -7.49 -0.26
CA VAL A 137 -16.34 -6.09 0.10
C VAL A 137 -16.91 -5.76 1.48
N GLU A 138 -18.07 -6.32 1.81
CA GLU A 138 -18.74 -6.10 3.10
C GLU A 138 -17.95 -6.69 4.27
N GLU A 139 -17.28 -7.83 4.08
CA GLU A 139 -16.42 -8.45 5.11
C GLU A 139 -15.24 -7.58 5.52
N HIS A 140 -14.80 -6.67 4.65
CA HIS A 140 -13.66 -5.80 4.87
C HIS A 140 -14.04 -4.41 5.40
N LEU A 141 -15.33 -4.14 5.57
CA LEU A 141 -15.81 -2.81 5.89
C LEU A 141 -15.63 -2.51 7.39
N LEU A 142 -14.91 -1.44 7.68
CA LEU A 142 -14.73 -0.95 9.04
C LEU A 142 -15.70 0.18 9.36
N LEU A 143 -16.20 0.17 10.60
CA LEU A 143 -16.88 1.34 11.14
C LEU A 143 -15.88 2.50 11.27
N PRO A 144 -16.24 3.74 10.87
CA PRO A 144 -15.35 4.90 10.95
C PRO A 144 -14.73 5.13 12.33
N LYS A 145 -15.52 4.93 13.39
CA LYS A 145 -15.05 5.01 14.78
C LYS A 145 -13.98 3.96 15.12
N ASP A 146 -14.10 2.75 14.57
CA ASP A 146 -13.18 1.64 14.87
C ASP A 146 -11.87 1.85 14.11
N ALA A 147 -11.95 2.36 12.88
CA ALA A 147 -10.80 2.81 12.12
C ALA A 147 -10.02 3.91 12.85
N LEU A 148 -10.73 4.95 13.33
CA LEU A 148 -10.12 6.02 14.12
C LEU A 148 -9.42 5.47 15.38
N ALA A 149 -10.12 4.65 16.15
CA ALA A 149 -9.59 4.05 17.37
C ALA A 149 -8.33 3.20 17.10
N GLY A 150 -8.33 2.40 16.02
CA GLY A 150 -7.18 1.61 15.63
C GLY A 150 -5.96 2.46 15.25
N ILE A 151 -6.16 3.55 14.51
CA ILE A 151 -5.08 4.50 14.15
C ILE A 151 -4.53 5.19 15.39
N GLU A 152 -5.40 5.66 16.29
CA GLU A 152 -4.99 6.29 17.55
C GLU A 152 -4.22 5.32 18.44
N ALA A 153 -4.68 4.07 18.56
CA ALA A 153 -4.01 3.03 19.35
C ALA A 153 -2.59 2.75 18.84
N TRP A 154 -2.38 2.76 17.52
CA TRP A 154 -1.04 2.64 16.95
C TRP A 154 -0.14 3.83 17.33
N GLN A 155 -0.65 5.06 17.24
CA GLN A 155 0.09 6.26 17.64
C GLN A 155 0.45 6.25 19.13
N GLU A 156 -0.48 5.81 20.00
CA GLU A 156 -0.21 5.62 21.43
C GLU A 156 0.84 4.54 21.69
N LYS A 157 0.79 3.42 20.94
CA LYS A 157 1.79 2.35 21.10
C LYS A 157 3.19 2.84 20.74
N LEU A 158 3.34 3.67 19.70
CA LEU A 158 4.59 4.35 19.37
C LEU A 158 5.03 5.33 20.47
N LYS A 159 4.14 5.91 21.28
CA LYS A 159 4.52 6.74 22.43
C LYS A 159 5.17 5.93 23.54
N SER A 160 4.63 4.75 23.83
CA SER A 160 5.16 3.87 24.88
C SER A 160 6.49 3.19 24.52
N VAL A 161 6.78 3.01 23.22
CA VAL A 161 7.95 2.26 22.72
C VAL A 161 8.08 0.88 23.39
N SER A 162 6.94 0.23 23.62
CA SER A 162 6.85 -1.08 24.27
C SER A 162 6.21 -2.09 23.32
N ASP A 163 6.66 -3.34 23.38
CA ASP A 163 6.10 -4.49 22.66
C ASP A 163 5.92 -4.31 21.14
N LEU A 164 6.63 -3.37 20.51
CA LEU A 164 6.50 -3.08 19.07
C LEU A 164 6.75 -4.35 18.24
N ASN A 165 7.74 -5.16 18.62
CA ASN A 165 7.97 -6.46 18.01
C ASN A 165 6.79 -7.42 18.15
N ALA A 166 6.17 -7.47 19.33
CA ALA A 166 5.06 -8.39 19.56
C ALA A 166 3.85 -8.02 18.72
N ILE A 167 3.55 -6.73 18.56
CA ILE A 167 2.37 -6.29 17.82
C ILE A 167 2.56 -6.30 16.30
N THR A 168 3.80 -6.22 15.80
CA THR A 168 4.13 -6.32 14.36
C THR A 168 4.47 -7.74 13.91
N SER A 169 4.25 -8.74 14.77
CA SER A 169 4.69 -10.12 14.52
C SER A 169 3.63 -11.15 14.88
N TYR A 170 3.76 -12.31 14.26
CA TYR A 170 3.06 -13.53 14.64
C TYR A 170 4.10 -14.61 14.95
N GLU A 171 3.98 -15.24 16.13
CA GLU A 171 4.93 -16.27 16.61
C GLU A 171 6.41 -15.86 16.48
N GLY A 172 6.71 -14.61 16.82
CA GLY A 172 8.07 -14.05 16.79
C GLY A 172 8.58 -13.63 15.41
N SER A 173 7.84 -13.90 14.33
CA SER A 173 8.17 -13.48 12.97
C SER A 173 7.38 -12.24 12.58
N ARG A 174 8.07 -11.18 12.12
CA ARG A 174 7.41 -9.94 11.68
C ARG A 174 6.53 -10.20 10.47
N PHE A 175 5.43 -9.46 10.39
CA PHE A 175 4.60 -9.44 9.20
C PHE A 175 5.43 -9.02 7.99
N CYS A 176 5.29 -9.69 6.85
CA CYS A 176 5.99 -9.39 5.62
C CYS A 176 5.11 -8.59 4.66
N TYR A 177 3.81 -8.86 4.70
CA TYR A 177 2.79 -8.12 3.98
C TYR A 177 1.42 -8.33 4.61
N PHE A 178 0.49 -7.47 4.24
CA PHE A 178 -0.96 -7.71 4.38
C PHE A 178 -1.53 -8.01 3.00
N SER A 179 -2.55 -8.86 2.89
CA SER A 179 -3.27 -9.10 1.63
C SER A 179 -4.73 -8.69 1.71
N LEU A 180 -5.25 -8.27 0.57
CA LEU A 180 -6.64 -7.92 0.34
C LEU A 180 -7.08 -8.38 -1.05
N GLU A 181 -8.32 -8.80 -1.18
CA GLU A 181 -8.92 -9.24 -2.43
C GLU A 181 -8.96 -8.08 -3.44
N ALA A 182 -8.64 -8.37 -4.71
CA ALA A 182 -8.62 -7.37 -5.76
C ALA A 182 -9.99 -6.67 -5.92
N ASP A 183 -11.08 -7.38 -5.67
CA ASP A 183 -12.45 -6.86 -5.75
C ASP A 183 -12.72 -5.77 -4.70
N VAL A 184 -12.08 -5.84 -3.52
CA VAL A 184 -12.20 -4.81 -2.47
C VAL A 184 -11.50 -3.54 -2.91
N VAL A 185 -10.27 -3.68 -3.40
CA VAL A 185 -9.51 -2.54 -3.93
C VAL A 185 -10.21 -1.94 -5.16
N ALA A 186 -10.83 -2.78 -6.00
CA ALA A 186 -11.63 -2.32 -7.14
C ALA A 186 -12.85 -1.48 -6.69
N ALA A 187 -13.56 -1.91 -5.64
CA ALA A 187 -14.65 -1.12 -5.08
C ALA A 187 -14.17 0.23 -4.52
N MET A 188 -12.98 0.29 -3.92
CA MET A 188 -12.41 1.54 -3.41
C MET A 188 -12.09 2.56 -4.49
N VAL A 189 -11.60 2.11 -5.65
CA VAL A 189 -11.11 2.98 -6.72
C VAL A 189 -12.17 3.37 -7.75
N ASP A 190 -13.39 2.85 -7.63
CA ASP A 190 -14.50 3.14 -8.56
C ASP A 190 -15.14 4.52 -8.33
N HIS A 191 -14.81 5.20 -7.22
CA HIS A 191 -15.35 6.52 -6.90
C HIS A 191 -14.50 7.65 -7.53
N GLU A 192 -15.08 8.36 -8.50
CA GLU A 192 -14.40 9.42 -9.28
C GLU A 192 -13.79 10.56 -8.44
N ASP A 193 -14.34 10.79 -7.24
CA ASP A 193 -13.91 11.89 -6.36
C ASP A 193 -12.78 11.50 -5.38
N ILE A 194 -12.39 10.23 -5.32
CA ILE A 194 -11.26 9.78 -4.50
C ILE A 194 -9.99 9.94 -5.33
N VAL A 195 -9.11 10.85 -4.91
CA VAL A 195 -7.83 11.09 -5.60
C VAL A 195 -6.75 10.12 -5.12
N ASN A 196 -6.72 9.86 -3.81
CA ASN A 196 -5.76 8.97 -3.19
C ASN A 196 -6.45 7.96 -2.29
N ILE A 197 -5.92 6.74 -2.26
CA ILE A 197 -6.16 5.80 -1.17
C ILE A 197 -5.08 6.01 -0.12
N GLY A 198 -5.49 6.49 1.06
CA GLY A 198 -4.62 6.60 2.23
C GLY A 198 -4.59 5.28 2.98
N LEU A 199 -3.40 4.68 3.07
CA LEU A 199 -3.14 3.55 3.96
C LEU A 199 -2.56 4.06 5.28
N PHE A 200 -3.31 3.83 6.35
CA PHE A 200 -2.93 4.12 7.72
C PHE A 200 -2.54 2.82 8.42
N LEU A 201 -1.51 2.88 9.27
CA LEU A 201 -1.23 1.79 10.19
C LEU A 201 -2.10 1.97 11.44
N GLY A 202 -2.75 0.89 11.87
CA GLY A 202 -3.57 0.86 13.07
C GLY A 202 -3.35 -0.44 13.85
N LEU A 203 -3.98 -0.55 15.02
CA LEU A 203 -4.11 -1.80 15.75
C LEU A 203 -5.51 -2.39 15.56
N ASN A 204 -5.57 -3.69 15.31
CA ASN A 204 -6.83 -4.44 15.26
C ASN A 204 -7.29 -4.82 16.69
N PRO A 205 -8.50 -5.38 16.87
CA PRO A 205 -9.01 -5.80 18.19
C PRO A 205 -8.19 -6.89 18.91
N LYS A 206 -7.16 -7.46 18.27
CA LYS A 206 -6.21 -8.41 18.86
C LYS A 206 -4.86 -7.75 19.20
N ASP A 207 -4.81 -6.41 19.22
CA ASP A 207 -3.61 -5.60 19.44
C ASP A 207 -2.46 -5.91 18.47
N LYS A 208 -2.78 -6.32 17.25
CA LYS A 208 -1.80 -6.52 16.17
C LYS A 208 -1.89 -5.37 15.18
N VAL A 209 -0.74 -4.99 14.63
CA VAL A 209 -0.68 -4.03 13.54
C VAL A 209 -1.49 -4.54 12.35
N THR A 210 -2.27 -3.64 11.78
CA THR A 210 -3.06 -3.83 10.56
C THR A 210 -2.99 -2.58 9.70
N THR A 211 -3.47 -2.68 8.47
CA THR A 211 -3.61 -1.55 7.55
C THR A 211 -5.07 -1.15 7.47
N ILE A 212 -5.33 0.16 7.50
CA ILE A 212 -6.65 0.75 7.38
C ILE A 212 -6.62 1.64 6.14
N LEU A 213 -7.50 1.37 5.18
CA LEU A 213 -7.54 2.05 3.89
C LEU A 213 -8.72 3.02 3.87
N ILE A 214 -8.43 4.29 3.56
CA ILE A 214 -9.41 5.38 3.54
C ILE A 214 -9.31 6.13 2.20
N GLY A 215 -10.44 6.38 1.57
CA GLY A 215 -10.51 7.25 0.39
C GLY A 215 -10.29 8.71 0.77
N LEU A 216 -9.36 9.39 0.07
CA LEU A 216 -8.99 10.78 0.32
C LEU A 216 -9.23 11.67 -0.91
N ASP A 217 -9.62 12.92 -0.65
CA ASP A 217 -9.74 13.96 -1.67
C ASP A 217 -8.37 14.55 -2.06
N LYS A 218 -8.37 15.53 -2.98
CA LYS A 218 -7.17 16.24 -3.44
C LYS A 218 -6.39 16.99 -2.34
N ASN A 219 -7.01 17.25 -1.19
CA ASN A 219 -6.41 17.92 -0.04
C ASN A 219 -5.96 16.90 1.03
N ASN A 220 -5.99 15.61 0.69
CA ASN A 220 -5.79 14.49 1.58
C ASN A 220 -6.76 14.51 2.78
N ALA A 221 -7.95 15.08 2.65
CA ALA A 221 -9.01 14.95 3.65
C ALA A 221 -9.84 13.68 3.36
N VAL A 222 -10.44 13.10 4.40
CA VAL A 222 -11.35 11.95 4.25
C VAL A 222 -12.46 12.31 3.27
N LYS A 223 -12.63 11.51 2.21
CA LYS A 223 -13.71 11.72 1.24
C LYS A 223 -15.03 11.26 1.83
N GLU A 224 -15.99 12.18 1.79
CA GLU A 224 -17.32 12.01 2.32
C GLU A 224 -18.35 11.89 1.20
N PHE A 225 -19.30 10.98 1.38
CA PHE A 225 -20.42 10.76 0.47
C PHE A 225 -21.70 11.20 1.15
N ALA A 226 -22.40 12.18 0.58
CA ALA A 226 -23.69 12.59 1.10
C ALA A 226 -24.74 11.50 0.83
N GLN A 227 -25.47 11.07 1.87
CA GLN A 227 -26.59 10.14 1.76
C GLN A 227 -27.87 10.77 2.32
N GLY A 228 -28.93 10.76 1.50
CA GLY A 228 -30.29 11.09 1.92
C GLY A 228 -31.04 12.04 0.98
N ILE A 229 -32.26 11.62 0.61
CA ILE A 229 -33.41 12.49 0.34
C ILE A 229 -34.48 11.98 1.32
N THR A 230 -35.07 12.87 2.12
CA THR A 230 -36.04 12.62 3.22
C THR A 230 -35.50 12.10 4.57
N GLY A 231 -35.36 13.00 5.54
CA GLY A 231 -35.21 12.67 6.98
C GLY A 231 -33.96 13.22 7.68
N GLY A 232 -32.92 13.55 6.92
CA GLY A 232 -31.62 14.06 7.38
C GLY A 232 -30.53 13.74 6.35
N ILE A 233 -29.46 14.54 6.31
CA ILE A 233 -28.27 14.21 5.50
C ILE A 233 -27.34 13.40 6.40
N ASN A 234 -27.18 12.11 6.10
CA ASN A 234 -26.12 11.30 6.69
C ASN A 234 -24.86 11.44 5.81
N ILE A 235 -23.70 11.63 6.43
CA ILE A 235 -22.44 11.69 5.71
C ILE A 235 -21.74 10.35 5.90
N ALA A 236 -21.52 9.67 4.78
CA ALA A 236 -21.00 8.32 4.75
C ALA A 236 -19.55 8.27 4.24
N VAL A 237 -18.85 7.21 4.62
CA VAL A 237 -17.51 6.87 4.12
C VAL A 237 -17.37 5.35 4.00
N SER A 238 -16.53 4.90 3.07
CA SER A 238 -16.15 3.49 2.92
C SER A 238 -14.69 3.34 3.36
N ILE A 239 -14.47 2.58 4.44
CA ILE A 239 -13.16 2.34 5.06
C ILE A 239 -12.94 0.85 5.13
N PHE A 240 -11.76 0.39 4.72
CA PHE A 240 -11.49 -1.03 4.60
C PHE A 240 -10.28 -1.45 5.43
N ASP A 241 -10.30 -2.67 5.96
CA ASP A 241 -9.13 -3.27 6.62
C ASP A 241 -8.29 -4.14 5.67
N GLY A 242 -6.98 -4.20 5.91
CA GLY A 242 -6.10 -5.21 5.33
C GLY A 242 -5.90 -6.33 6.34
N VAL A 243 -6.65 -7.41 6.15
CA VAL A 243 -7.05 -8.30 7.27
C VAL A 243 -6.17 -9.53 7.41
N ARG A 244 -5.33 -9.79 6.40
CA ARG A 244 -4.61 -11.04 6.30
C ARG A 244 -3.12 -10.79 6.33
N PRO A 245 -2.53 -10.58 7.53
CA PRO A 245 -1.08 -10.51 7.67
C PRO A 245 -0.46 -11.85 7.30
N CYS A 246 0.69 -11.79 6.65
CA CYS A 246 1.56 -12.92 6.45
C CYS A 246 2.83 -12.74 7.28
N PRO A 247 3.17 -13.65 8.20
CA PRO A 247 2.34 -14.73 8.75
C PRO A 247 1.14 -14.20 9.56
N PRO A 248 0.09 -15.00 9.83
CA PRO A 248 0.01 -16.46 9.62
C PRO A 248 -0.60 -16.89 8.28
N TYR A 249 -1.21 -15.98 7.52
CA TYR A 249 -2.04 -16.35 6.36
C TYR A 249 -1.25 -16.58 5.06
N GLY A 250 0.07 -16.74 5.14
CA GLY A 250 0.90 -16.92 3.95
C GLY A 250 2.38 -17.17 4.27
N SER A 251 3.17 -17.19 3.20
CA SER A 251 4.63 -17.28 3.24
C SER A 251 5.25 -15.93 2.87
N CYS A 252 6.30 -15.54 3.60
CA CYS A 252 7.11 -14.36 3.30
C CYS A 252 7.95 -14.51 2.02
N LYS A 253 7.96 -15.69 1.41
CA LYS A 253 8.63 -15.92 0.12
C LYS A 253 7.76 -15.35 -0.99
N SER A 254 8.15 -14.21 -1.55
CA SER A 254 7.69 -13.80 -2.88
C SER A 254 8.27 -14.79 -3.90
N HIS A 255 7.42 -15.55 -4.59
CA HIS A 255 7.82 -16.45 -5.67
C HIS A 255 7.94 -15.71 -6.99
#